data_AF-A0A935J0T6-F1
#
_entry.id   AF-A0A935J0T6-F1
#
_cell.length_a   1.000
_cell.length_b   1.000
_cell.length_c   1.000
_cell.angle_alpha   90.00
_cell.angle_beta   90.00
_cell.angle_gamma   90.00
#
_symmetry.space_group_name_H-M   'P 1'
#
loop_
_entity.id
_entity.type
_entity.pdbx_description
1 polymer ?
#
loop_
_entity_poly.entity_id
_entity_poly.type
_entity_poly.pdbx_seq_one_letter_code
_entity_poly.pdbx_strand_id
1 'polypeptide(L)'
;MSDVNVNLQNASISILIYKSGIMEDMMNTVLPRKVIEIVLHDAMQRDMTTARRVVLLQILWNERYLTRAQLIARVEYRLGKGCFGISAWEDTFYRDIRMVKQAFHAENHVLEYSRNKESLGYYLKGQPTLSPTFKQMIKSSAGEVDPRQMDIYQLLSPADRFRQGCAISDMARKVVAYRIQQENANLTLQEANRMALQRAYHEK
;
A
#
# COMPACT_ATOMS: atom_id res chain seq x y z
N MET A 1 -51.13 73.01 -4.36
CA MET A 1 -50.56 72.45 -3.12
C MET A 1 -50.95 70.98 -3.10
N SER A 2 -50.04 70.10 -3.54
CA SER A 2 -49.23 69.20 -2.68
C SER A 2 -50.12 68.13 -2.02
N ASP A 3 -49.88 66.82 -2.08
CA ASP A 3 -48.64 66.09 -2.26
C ASP A 3 -48.84 64.66 -2.76
N VAL A 4 -47.79 64.20 -3.42
CA VAL A 4 -47.48 62.85 -3.87
C VAL A 4 -47.13 61.97 -2.66
N ASN A 5 -47.71 60.77 -2.55
CA ASN A 5 -47.25 59.76 -1.59
C ASN A 5 -46.52 58.63 -2.33
N VAL A 6 -45.22 58.52 -2.04
CA VAL A 6 -44.24 57.68 -2.72
C VAL A 6 -44.13 56.31 -2.04
N ASN A 7 -44.17 55.29 -2.88
CA ASN A 7 -43.97 53.88 -2.62
C ASN A 7 -42.51 53.60 -2.19
N LEU A 8 -42.27 53.28 -0.91
CA LEU A 8 -40.92 53.12 -0.34
C LEU A 8 -40.80 51.90 0.62
N GLN A 9 -41.30 50.73 0.23
CA GLN A 9 -41.10 49.51 1.05
C GLN A 9 -40.57 48.26 0.31
N ASN A 10 -40.36 48.29 -1.01
CA ASN A 10 -39.94 47.09 -1.75
C ASN A 10 -38.46 47.03 -2.17
N ALA A 11 -37.60 47.97 -1.75
CA ALA A 11 -36.20 48.01 -2.20
C ALA A 11 -35.19 47.31 -1.26
N SER A 12 -35.57 46.87 -0.06
CA SER A 12 -34.61 46.39 0.95
C SER A 12 -34.51 44.86 1.08
N ILE A 13 -35.35 44.08 0.41
CA ILE A 13 -35.34 42.60 0.53
C ILE A 13 -34.43 41.96 -0.54
N SER A 14 -34.18 42.62 -1.67
CA SER A 14 -33.39 42.07 -2.77
C SER A 14 -31.86 42.13 -2.58
N ILE A 15 -31.36 42.82 -1.55
CA ILE A 15 -29.90 42.99 -1.33
C ILE A 15 -29.32 41.93 -0.38
N LEU A 16 -30.14 41.23 0.41
CA LEU A 16 -29.65 40.21 1.36
C LEU A 16 -29.54 38.78 0.79
N ILE A 17 -30.15 38.51 -0.37
CA ILE A 17 -30.15 37.15 -0.96
C ILE A 17 -28.88 36.89 -1.80
N TYR A 18 -28.18 37.93 -2.27
CA TYR A 18 -26.99 37.78 -3.12
C TYR A 18 -25.67 37.49 -2.37
N LYS A 19 -25.65 37.47 -1.03
CA LYS A 19 -24.43 37.19 -0.26
C LYS A 19 -24.33 35.76 0.28
N SER A 20 -25.38 34.94 0.17
CA SER A 20 -25.34 33.54 0.63
C SER A 20 -24.60 32.62 -0.34
N GLY A 21 -24.63 32.89 -1.64
CA GLY A 21 -24.01 32.01 -2.66
C GLY A 21 -22.49 32.20 -2.86
N ILE A 22 -21.93 33.35 -2.48
CA ILE A 22 -20.48 33.63 -2.66
C ILE A 22 -19.65 33.09 -1.48
N MET A 23 -20.27 32.81 -0.33
CA MET A 23 -19.56 32.23 0.83
C MET A 23 -19.51 30.69 0.84
N GLU A 24 -20.35 30.00 0.07
CA GLU A 24 -20.28 28.53 -0.06
C GLU A 24 -19.11 28.08 -0.93
N ASP A 25 -18.70 28.87 -1.92
CA ASP A 25 -17.66 28.49 -2.89
C ASP A 25 -16.22 28.80 -2.39
N MET A 26 -16.08 29.57 -1.30
CA MET A 26 -14.78 29.91 -0.72
C MET A 26 -14.22 28.88 0.27
N MET A 27 -15.00 27.88 0.68
CA MET A 27 -14.54 26.88 1.67
C MET A 27 -14.17 25.51 1.08
N ASN A 28 -14.32 25.30 -0.22
CA ASN A 28 -13.87 24.08 -0.90
C ASN A 28 -12.54 24.28 -1.63
N THR A 29 -11.57 24.97 -1.00
CA THR A 29 -10.19 24.92 -1.48
C THR A 29 -9.63 23.54 -1.19
N VAL A 30 -9.83 22.61 -2.12
CA VAL A 30 -9.19 21.29 -2.09
C VAL A 30 -7.68 21.53 -2.16
N LEU A 31 -6.97 21.21 -1.08
CA LEU A 31 -5.51 21.30 -1.06
C LEU A 31 -4.93 20.44 -2.19
N PRO A 32 -3.90 20.91 -2.91
CA PRO A 32 -3.25 20.09 -3.92
C PRO A 32 -2.77 18.78 -3.32
N ARG A 33 -3.08 17.65 -3.98
CA ARG A 33 -2.75 16.30 -3.48
C ARG A 33 -1.30 16.14 -3.06
N LYS A 34 -0.37 16.74 -3.80
CA LYS A 34 1.07 16.70 -3.48
C LYS A 34 1.41 17.36 -2.14
N VAL A 35 0.70 18.42 -1.76
CA VAL A 35 0.86 19.08 -0.44
C VAL A 35 0.37 18.15 0.67
N ILE A 36 -0.79 17.52 0.47
CA ILE A 36 -1.35 16.54 1.41
C ILE A 36 -0.37 15.36 1.58
N GLU A 37 0.19 14.84 0.49
CA GLU A 37 1.15 13.74 0.51
C GLU A 37 2.44 14.10 1.28
N ILE A 38 2.97 15.31 1.09
CA ILE A 38 4.15 15.78 1.85
C ILE A 38 3.86 15.88 3.35
N VAL A 39 2.72 16.49 3.71
CA VAL A 39 2.31 16.62 5.12
C VAL A 39 2.05 15.25 5.75
N LEU A 40 1.39 14.35 5.01
CA LEU A 40 1.15 12.98 5.47
C LEU A 40 2.46 12.23 5.68
N HIS A 41 3.41 12.36 4.75
CA HIS A 41 4.72 11.73 4.88
C HIS A 41 5.48 12.24 6.11
N ASP A 42 5.50 13.56 6.35
CA ASP A 42 6.11 14.11 7.58
C ASP A 42 5.41 13.60 8.85
N ALA A 43 4.07 13.54 8.86
CA ALA A 43 3.30 13.00 9.97
C ALA A 43 3.62 11.51 10.24
N MET A 44 3.77 10.71 9.18
CA MET A 44 4.18 9.30 9.31
C MET A 44 5.57 9.14 9.94
N GLN A 45 6.51 10.05 9.68
CA GLN A 45 7.85 9.98 10.28
C GLN A 45 7.86 10.32 11.77
N ARG A 46 6.93 11.18 12.22
CA ARG A 46 6.88 11.68 13.61
C ARG A 46 5.94 10.89 14.50
N ASP A 47 4.85 10.35 13.95
CA ASP A 47 3.83 9.62 14.70
C ASP A 47 3.68 8.19 14.18
N MET A 48 4.11 7.24 15.01
CA MET A 48 3.98 5.81 14.73
C MET A 48 2.53 5.38 14.53
N THR A 49 1.56 6.03 15.18
CA THR A 49 0.15 5.69 15.02
C THR A 49 -0.35 6.05 13.62
N THR A 50 -0.03 7.24 13.14
CA THR A 50 -0.29 7.66 11.76
C THR A 50 0.42 6.73 10.77
N ALA A 51 1.70 6.40 11.00
CA ALA A 51 2.44 5.46 10.17
C ALA A 51 1.75 4.09 10.04
N ARG A 52 1.37 3.48 11.16
CA ARG A 52 0.67 2.18 11.16
C ARG A 52 -0.64 2.23 10.39
N ARG A 53 -1.45 3.28 10.57
CA ARG A 53 -2.75 3.45 9.90
C ARG A 53 -2.60 3.62 8.39
N VAL A 54 -1.63 4.42 7.95
CA VAL A 54 -1.34 4.58 6.52
C VAL A 54 -0.86 3.27 5.91
N VAL A 55 0.04 2.55 6.58
CA VAL A 55 0.50 1.24 6.10
C VAL A 55 -0.65 0.23 6.03
N LEU A 56 -1.53 0.18 7.03
CA LEU A 56 -2.72 -0.67 7.00
C LEU A 56 -3.66 -0.32 5.84
N LEU A 57 -3.91 0.97 5.59
CA LEU A 57 -4.71 1.43 4.44
C LEU A 57 -4.10 0.94 3.13
N GLN A 58 -2.79 1.14 2.94
CA GLN A 58 -2.09 0.70 1.73
C GLN A 58 -2.15 -0.81 1.54
N ILE A 59 -1.95 -1.59 2.61
CA ILE A 59 -2.04 -3.05 2.54
C ILE A 59 -3.46 -3.47 2.16
N LEU A 60 -4.48 -2.98 2.87
CA LEU A 60 -5.88 -3.39 2.69
C LEU A 60 -6.51 -2.87 1.40
N TRP A 61 -5.94 -1.82 0.79
CA TRP A 61 -6.31 -1.37 -0.54
C TRP A 61 -5.87 -2.35 -1.64
N ASN A 62 -4.73 -3.02 -1.44
CA ASN A 62 -4.09 -3.84 -2.48
C ASN A 62 -4.24 -5.35 -2.26
N GLU A 63 -4.39 -5.77 -1.01
CA GLU A 63 -4.46 -7.17 -0.58
C GLU A 63 -5.78 -7.46 0.13
N ARG A 64 -6.22 -8.72 0.09
CA ARG A 64 -7.50 -9.16 0.68
C ARG A 64 -7.32 -10.45 1.45
N TYR A 65 -8.31 -10.74 2.28
CA TYR A 65 -8.37 -11.91 3.13
C TYR A 65 -7.10 -12.06 3.97
N LEU A 66 -6.67 -10.94 4.55
CA LEU A 66 -5.55 -10.92 5.48
C LEU A 66 -6.06 -11.05 6.90
N THR A 67 -5.58 -12.06 7.60
CA THR A 67 -5.83 -12.22 9.03
C THR A 67 -5.13 -11.12 9.83
N ARG A 68 -5.54 -10.94 11.09
CA ARG A 68 -4.89 -10.02 12.03
C ARG A 68 -3.38 -10.25 12.12
N ALA A 69 -2.95 -11.50 12.29
CA ALA A 69 -1.53 -11.85 12.39
C ALA A 69 -0.75 -11.48 11.11
N GLN A 70 -1.34 -11.74 9.94
CA GLN A 70 -0.74 -11.40 8.65
C GLN A 70 -0.62 -9.88 8.43
N LEU A 71 -1.61 -9.10 8.89
CA LEU A 71 -1.56 -7.64 8.84
C LEU A 71 -0.45 -7.11 9.76
N ILE A 72 -0.40 -7.58 11.01
CA ILE A 72 0.64 -7.17 11.97
C ILE A 72 2.03 -7.46 11.43
N ALA A 73 2.28 -8.69 10.96
CA ALA A 73 3.58 -9.08 10.43
C ALA A 73 4.03 -8.19 9.26
N ARG A 74 3.11 -7.79 8.36
CA ARG A 74 3.42 -6.90 7.23
C ARG A 74 3.69 -5.47 7.67
N VAL A 75 2.92 -4.96 8.64
CA VAL A 75 3.14 -3.61 9.19
C VAL A 75 4.49 -3.57 9.91
N GLU A 76 4.81 -4.58 10.72
CA GLU A 76 6.12 -4.69 11.37
C GLU A 76 7.27 -4.86 10.38
N TYR A 77 7.05 -5.56 9.26
CA TYR A 77 8.05 -5.64 8.20
C TYR A 77 8.39 -4.26 7.61
N ARG A 78 7.40 -3.35 7.51
CA ARG A 78 7.61 -2.00 6.96
C ARG A 78 8.07 -0.96 7.99
N LEU A 79 7.62 -1.08 9.23
CA LEU A 79 7.83 -0.05 10.27
C LEU A 79 8.77 -0.50 11.40
N GLY A 80 9.23 -1.74 11.38
CA GLY A 80 10.01 -2.35 12.45
C GLY A 80 9.17 -3.19 13.42
N LYS A 81 9.83 -4.19 14.03
CA LYS A 81 9.20 -5.08 15.01
C LYS A 81 8.73 -4.30 16.24
N GLY A 82 7.58 -4.70 16.80
CA GLY A 82 7.04 -4.09 18.01
C GLY A 82 6.38 -2.73 17.80
N CYS A 83 6.11 -2.31 16.56
CA CYS A 83 5.47 -1.02 16.29
C CYS A 83 4.04 -0.90 16.88
N PHE A 84 3.38 -2.01 17.21
CA PHE A 84 2.10 -2.05 17.94
C PHE A 84 2.24 -2.04 19.48
N GLY A 85 3.48 -2.04 20.00
CA GLY A 85 3.76 -2.21 21.43
C GLY A 85 3.82 -3.68 21.86
N ILE A 86 4.36 -3.94 23.05
CA ILE A 86 4.59 -5.31 23.56
C ILE A 86 3.37 -5.85 24.33
N SER A 87 2.77 -5.02 25.18
CA SER A 87 1.75 -5.47 26.15
C SER A 87 0.31 -5.14 25.76
N ALA A 88 0.09 -4.18 24.86
CA ALA A 88 -1.25 -3.68 24.47
C ALA A 88 -1.45 -3.64 22.95
N TRP A 89 -0.80 -4.56 22.24
CA TRP A 89 -0.82 -4.59 20.78
C TRP A 89 -2.23 -4.87 20.22
N GLU A 90 -3.03 -5.69 20.89
CA GLU A 90 -4.38 -6.02 20.43
C GLU A 90 -5.28 -4.78 20.40
N ASP A 91 -5.32 -4.03 21.51
CA ASP A 91 -6.09 -2.79 21.61
C ASP A 91 -5.61 -1.75 20.59
N THR A 92 -4.29 -1.63 20.41
CA THR A 92 -3.68 -0.74 19.43
C THR A 92 -4.13 -1.10 18.02
N PHE A 93 -4.05 -2.38 17.65
CA PHE A 93 -4.48 -2.89 16.35
C PHE A 93 -5.97 -2.62 16.11
N TYR A 94 -6.84 -2.88 17.08
CA TYR A 94 -8.28 -2.65 16.91
C TYR A 94 -8.64 -1.16 16.79
N ARG A 95 -7.95 -0.27 17.51
CA ARG A 95 -8.11 1.18 17.36
C ARG A 95 -7.69 1.63 15.96
N ASP A 96 -6.58 1.11 15.45
CA ASP A 96 -6.08 1.44 14.13
C ASP A 96 -7.02 0.92 13.03
N ILE A 97 -7.47 -0.34 13.12
CA ILE A 97 -8.46 -0.89 12.18
C ILE A 97 -9.79 -0.13 12.20
N ARG A 98 -10.23 0.37 13.37
CA ARG A 98 -11.45 1.19 13.45
C ARG A 98 -11.31 2.49 12.64
N MET A 99 -10.17 3.16 12.73
CA MET A 99 -9.88 4.35 11.94
C MET A 99 -9.79 4.01 10.45
N VAL A 100 -9.11 2.91 10.09
CA VAL A 100 -9.00 2.44 8.70
C VAL A 100 -10.38 2.15 8.10
N LYS A 101 -11.30 1.56 8.86
CA LYS A 101 -12.70 1.35 8.44
C LYS A 101 -13.41 2.67 8.12
N GLN A 102 -13.22 3.70 8.96
CA GLN A 102 -13.80 5.02 8.75
C GLN A 102 -13.23 5.69 7.49
N ALA A 103 -11.91 5.59 7.28
CA ALA A 103 -11.26 6.13 6.10
C ALA A 103 -11.77 5.47 4.80
N PHE A 104 -11.96 4.14 4.78
CA PHE A 104 -12.57 3.49 3.62
C PHE A 104 -14.04 3.87 3.44
N HIS A 105 -14.79 4.01 4.52
CA HIS A 105 -16.18 4.44 4.46
C HIS A 105 -16.33 5.86 3.87
N ALA A 106 -15.38 6.76 4.14
CA ALA A 106 -15.35 8.09 3.53
C ALA A 106 -15.27 8.05 1.99
N GLU A 107 -14.70 6.99 1.43
CA GLU A 107 -14.59 6.73 -0.01
C GLU A 107 -15.64 5.70 -0.50
N ASN A 108 -16.74 5.51 0.24
CA ASN A 108 -17.81 4.56 -0.06
C ASN A 108 -17.35 3.08 -0.16
N HIS A 109 -16.24 2.74 0.48
CA HIS A 109 -15.75 1.37 0.58
C HIS A 109 -16.07 0.76 1.94
N VAL A 110 -16.39 -0.54 1.96
CA VAL A 110 -16.71 -1.27 3.19
C VAL A 110 -15.65 -2.33 3.47
N LEU A 111 -14.90 -2.17 4.55
CA LEU A 111 -13.93 -3.15 5.03
C LEU A 111 -14.61 -4.17 5.98
N GLU A 112 -14.73 -5.41 5.54
CA GLU A 112 -15.32 -6.52 6.29
C GLU A 112 -14.26 -7.55 6.72
N TYR A 113 -14.64 -8.45 7.63
CA TYR A 113 -13.83 -9.61 8.01
C TYR A 113 -14.60 -10.89 7.69
N SER A 114 -14.07 -11.70 6.77
CA SER A 114 -14.63 -13.01 6.46
C SER A 114 -14.11 -14.06 7.42
N ARG A 115 -15.00 -14.94 7.88
CA ARG A 115 -14.70 -16.11 8.71
C ARG A 115 -14.74 -17.43 7.93
N ASN A 116 -14.94 -17.38 6.62
CA ASN A 116 -14.89 -18.56 5.76
C ASN A 116 -13.44 -19.07 5.67
N LYS A 117 -13.23 -20.39 5.75
CA LYS A 117 -11.90 -21.02 5.70
C LYS A 117 -11.17 -20.73 4.38
N GLU A 118 -11.87 -20.67 3.26
CA GLU A 118 -11.27 -20.41 1.94
C GLU A 118 -10.88 -18.94 1.73
N SER A 119 -11.47 -18.05 2.52
CA SER A 119 -11.33 -16.60 2.37
C SER A 119 -11.27 -15.91 3.73
N LEU A 120 -10.45 -16.43 4.64
CA LEU A 120 -10.37 -15.95 6.03
C LEU A 120 -9.60 -14.62 6.09
N GLY A 121 -10.21 -13.57 6.65
CA GLY A 121 -9.51 -12.31 6.92
C GLY A 121 -10.23 -11.05 6.43
N TYR A 122 -9.55 -9.91 6.56
CA TYR A 122 -10.05 -8.60 6.19
C TYR A 122 -10.08 -8.39 4.66
N TYR A 123 -11.14 -7.80 4.13
CA TYR A 123 -11.29 -7.52 2.70
C TYR A 123 -12.21 -6.32 2.42
N LEU A 124 -11.98 -5.62 1.31
CA LEU A 124 -12.87 -4.56 0.82
C LEU A 124 -14.02 -5.15 -0.01
N LYS A 125 -15.26 -5.01 0.47
CA LYS A 125 -16.46 -5.50 -0.21
C LYS A 125 -16.61 -4.87 -1.60
N GLY A 126 -17.03 -5.66 -2.58
CA GLY A 126 -17.29 -5.19 -3.95
C GLY A 126 -16.04 -5.00 -4.82
N GLN A 127 -14.84 -4.95 -4.24
CA GLN A 127 -13.61 -4.97 -5.04
C GLN A 127 -13.25 -6.40 -5.50
N PRO A 128 -12.61 -6.57 -6.67
CA PRO A 128 -12.11 -7.86 -7.12
C PRO A 128 -10.95 -8.35 -6.24
N THR A 129 -10.68 -9.66 -6.26
CA THR A 129 -9.63 -10.28 -5.43
C THR A 129 -8.23 -9.68 -5.64
N LEU A 130 -7.95 -9.27 -6.89
CA LEU A 130 -6.73 -8.59 -7.29
C LEU A 130 -7.11 -7.36 -8.11
N SER A 131 -6.39 -6.26 -7.93
CA SER A 131 -6.59 -5.06 -8.75
C SER A 131 -6.31 -5.37 -10.23
N PRO A 132 -6.96 -4.68 -11.18
CA PRO A 132 -6.71 -4.88 -12.60
C PRO A 132 -5.22 -4.72 -12.96
N THR A 133 -4.56 -3.71 -12.38
CA THR A 133 -3.13 -3.44 -12.58
C THR A 133 -2.27 -4.60 -12.08
N PHE A 134 -2.58 -5.17 -10.92
CA PHE A 134 -1.82 -6.29 -10.38
C PHE A 134 -2.07 -7.59 -11.15
N LYS A 135 -3.32 -7.83 -11.59
CA LYS A 135 -3.64 -8.91 -12.54
C LYS A 135 -2.85 -8.76 -13.83
N GLN A 136 -2.76 -7.55 -14.36
CA GLN A 136 -2.01 -7.27 -15.59
C GLN A 136 -0.52 -7.46 -15.37
N MET A 137 0.04 -7.02 -14.23
CA MET A 137 1.44 -7.24 -13.88
C MET A 137 1.76 -8.73 -13.79
N ILE A 138 0.95 -9.52 -13.07
CA ILE A 138 1.09 -10.99 -13.03
C ILE A 138 1.01 -11.57 -14.43
N LYS A 139 0.03 -11.14 -15.24
CA LYS A 139 -0.15 -11.64 -16.60
C LYS A 139 1.03 -11.31 -17.51
N SER A 140 1.61 -10.12 -17.38
CA SER A 140 2.81 -9.71 -18.10
C SER A 140 4.03 -10.54 -17.66
N SER A 141 4.26 -10.69 -16.35
CA SER A 141 5.35 -11.53 -15.84
C SER A 141 5.18 -13.01 -16.18
N ALA A 142 3.94 -13.51 -16.20
CA ALA A 142 3.64 -14.87 -16.63
C ALA A 142 3.78 -15.04 -18.16
N GLY A 143 3.55 -13.97 -18.93
CA GLY A 143 3.74 -13.96 -20.38
C GLY A 143 5.21 -14.00 -20.81
N GLU A 144 6.14 -13.64 -19.91
CA GLU A 144 7.59 -13.82 -20.12
C GLU A 144 8.04 -15.27 -19.89
N VAL A 145 7.22 -16.09 -19.22
CA VAL A 145 7.51 -17.50 -18.97
C VAL A 145 6.89 -18.33 -20.09
N ASP A 146 7.71 -19.11 -20.80
CA ASP A 146 7.23 -20.05 -21.82
C ASP A 146 6.19 -21.00 -21.17
N PRO A 147 4.96 -21.11 -21.72
CA PRO A 147 3.94 -22.03 -21.20
C PRO A 147 4.46 -23.46 -21.01
N ARG A 148 5.39 -23.92 -21.86
CA ARG A 148 6.02 -25.24 -21.72
C ARG A 148 6.87 -25.34 -20.45
N GLN A 149 7.53 -24.26 -20.04
CA GLN A 149 8.28 -24.23 -18.79
C GLN A 149 7.33 -24.27 -17.58
N MET A 150 6.17 -23.61 -17.66
CA MET A 150 5.15 -23.73 -16.62
C MET A 150 4.58 -25.14 -16.52
N ASP A 151 4.29 -25.79 -17.64
CA ASP A 151 3.80 -27.17 -17.65
C ASP A 151 4.82 -28.15 -17.03
N ILE A 152 6.10 -28.01 -17.41
CA ILE A 152 7.19 -28.79 -16.79
C ILE A 152 7.29 -28.50 -15.29
N TYR A 153 7.23 -27.24 -14.88
CA TYR A 153 7.32 -26.84 -13.47
C TYR A 153 6.16 -27.40 -12.63
N GLN A 154 4.95 -27.46 -13.19
CA GLN A 154 3.80 -28.04 -12.53
C GLN A 154 3.96 -29.55 -12.27
N LEU A 155 4.64 -30.26 -13.17
CA LEU A 155 4.95 -31.69 -13.02
C LEU A 155 6.04 -31.99 -11.98
N LEU A 156 6.81 -30.98 -11.55
CA LEU A 156 7.86 -31.17 -10.55
C LEU A 156 7.29 -31.42 -9.15
N SER A 157 7.89 -32.39 -8.44
CA SER A 157 7.62 -32.60 -7.02
C SER A 157 8.10 -31.40 -6.18
N PRO A 158 7.61 -31.21 -4.94
CA PRO A 158 8.14 -30.17 -4.04
C PRO A 158 9.67 -30.24 -3.86
N ALA A 159 10.25 -31.44 -3.81
CA ALA A 159 11.69 -31.63 -3.68
C ALA A 159 12.45 -31.20 -4.95
N ASP A 160 11.90 -31.47 -6.13
CA ASP A 160 12.46 -31.01 -7.40
C ASP A 160 12.42 -29.50 -7.54
N ARG A 161 11.29 -28.87 -7.17
CA ARG A 161 11.15 -27.41 -7.17
C ARG A 161 12.15 -26.75 -6.22
N PHE A 162 12.36 -27.33 -5.04
CA PHE A 162 13.38 -26.87 -4.10
C PHE A 162 14.79 -26.97 -4.71
N ARG A 163 15.16 -28.12 -5.27
CA ARG A 163 16.46 -28.31 -5.95
C ARG A 163 16.65 -27.31 -7.10
N GLN A 164 15.61 -27.10 -7.91
CA GLN A 164 15.64 -26.12 -8.99
C GLN A 164 15.84 -24.70 -8.46
N GLY A 165 15.16 -24.33 -7.37
CA GLY A 165 15.36 -23.04 -6.70
C GLY A 165 16.80 -22.86 -6.19
N CYS A 166 17.39 -23.89 -5.59
CA CYS A 166 18.79 -23.89 -5.19
C CYS A 166 19.73 -23.70 -6.39
N ALA A 167 19.51 -24.46 -7.47
CA ALA A 167 20.33 -24.38 -8.68
C ALA A 167 20.27 -22.99 -9.35
N ILE A 168 19.07 -22.38 -9.44
CA ILE A 168 18.89 -21.02 -9.94
C ILE A 168 19.64 -20.02 -9.06
N SER A 169 19.50 -20.14 -7.73
CA SER A 169 20.18 -19.26 -6.77
C SER A 169 21.70 -19.38 -6.86
N ASP A 170 22.22 -20.60 -7.02
CA ASP A 170 23.64 -20.86 -7.19
C ASP A 170 24.18 -20.32 -8.52
N MET A 171 23.40 -20.45 -9.60
CA MET A 171 23.76 -19.89 -10.89
C MET A 171 23.82 -18.36 -10.83
N ALA A 172 22.80 -17.71 -10.26
CA ALA A 172 22.78 -16.26 -10.09
C ALA A 172 24.01 -15.77 -9.31
N ARG A 173 24.37 -16.47 -8.22
CA ARG A 173 25.58 -16.17 -7.44
C ARG A 173 26.85 -16.29 -8.26
N LYS A 174 26.99 -17.37 -9.06
CA LYS A 174 28.14 -17.58 -9.95
C LYS A 174 28.25 -16.48 -11.01
N VAL A 175 27.14 -16.04 -11.59
CA VAL A 175 27.12 -14.93 -12.57
C VAL A 175 27.61 -13.63 -11.95
N VAL A 176 27.15 -13.31 -10.73
CA VAL A 176 27.62 -12.11 -9.99
C VAL A 176 29.11 -12.23 -9.66
N ALA A 177 29.55 -13.38 -9.15
CA ALA A 177 30.95 -13.64 -8.85
C ALA A 177 31.83 -13.50 -10.10
N TYR A 178 31.39 -14.06 -11.23
CA TYR A 178 32.10 -13.93 -12.50
C TYR A 178 32.21 -12.46 -12.95
N ARG A 179 31.16 -11.66 -12.80
CA ARG A 179 31.21 -10.22 -13.11
C ARG A 179 32.19 -9.47 -12.21
N ILE A 180 32.17 -9.73 -10.90
CA ILE A 180 33.13 -9.14 -9.94
C ILE A 180 34.57 -9.46 -10.34
N GLN A 181 34.82 -10.69 -10.79
CA GLN A 181 36.13 -11.12 -11.27
C GLN A 181 36.54 -10.44 -12.57
N GLN A 182 35.61 -10.22 -13.51
CA GLN A 182 35.87 -9.45 -14.73
C GLN A 182 36.22 -7.99 -14.42
N GLU A 183 35.56 -7.40 -13.44
CA GLU A 183 35.86 -6.03 -12.97
C GLU A 183 37.19 -5.95 -12.19
N ASN A 184 37.66 -7.06 -11.62
CA ASN A 184 38.86 -7.13 -10.78
C ASN A 184 39.64 -8.42 -11.08
N ALA A 185 40.46 -8.39 -12.14
CA ALA A 185 41.19 -9.56 -12.64
C ALA A 185 42.14 -10.22 -11.62
N ASN A 186 42.53 -9.50 -10.56
CA ASN A 186 43.39 -10.02 -9.49
C ASN A 186 42.64 -10.87 -8.46
N LEU A 187 41.30 -10.90 -8.49
CA LEU A 187 40.51 -11.70 -7.56
C LEU A 187 40.42 -13.15 -8.00
N THR A 188 40.60 -14.05 -7.04
CA THR A 188 40.29 -15.46 -7.24
C THR A 188 38.77 -15.67 -7.30
N LEU A 189 38.34 -16.75 -7.95
CA LEU A 189 36.92 -17.11 -8.03
C LEU A 189 36.27 -17.27 -6.63
N GLN A 190 37.03 -17.73 -5.64
CA GLN A 190 36.53 -17.91 -4.28
C GLN A 190 36.30 -16.56 -3.59
N GLU A 191 37.19 -15.59 -3.78
CA GLU A 191 37.03 -14.24 -3.25
C GLU A 191 35.87 -13.51 -3.92
N ALA A 192 35.73 -13.64 -5.24
CA ALA A 192 34.60 -13.07 -5.96
C ALA A 192 33.25 -13.66 -5.51
N ASN A 193 33.19 -14.98 -5.24
CA ASN A 193 32.00 -15.61 -4.67
C ASN A 193 31.70 -15.11 -3.25
N ARG A 194 32.72 -14.94 -2.40
CA ARG A 194 32.55 -14.37 -1.06
C ARG A 194 32.01 -12.94 -1.13
N MET A 195 32.53 -12.12 -2.04
CA MET A 195 32.05 -10.76 -2.27
C MET A 195 30.62 -10.72 -2.82
N ALA A 196 30.28 -11.63 -3.75
CA ALA A 196 28.92 -11.76 -4.27
C ALA A 196 27.91 -12.07 -3.14
N LEU A 197 28.27 -12.96 -2.21
CA LEU A 197 27.48 -13.22 -1.01
C LEU A 197 27.37 -11.99 -0.12
N GLN A 198 28.48 -11.31 0.16
CA GLN A 198 28.46 -10.11 0.99
C GLN A 198 27.54 -9.03 0.42
N ARG A 199 27.60 -8.73 -0.88
CA ARG A 199 26.69 -7.77 -1.53
C ARG A 199 25.23 -8.17 -1.37
N ALA A 200 24.90 -9.45 -1.60
CA ALA A 200 23.52 -9.95 -1.50
C ALA A 200 22.91 -9.85 -0.08
N TYR A 201 23.74 -9.86 0.97
CA TYR A 201 23.28 -9.87 2.36
C TYR A 201 23.57 -8.60 3.17
N HIS A 202 24.38 -7.67 2.67
CA HIS A 202 24.74 -6.42 3.37
C HIS A 202 24.11 -5.14 2.79
N GLU A 203 23.46 -5.16 1.63
CA GLU A 203 22.72 -4.00 1.08
C GLU A 203 21.31 -3.82 1.69
N LYS A 204 21.13 -4.06 2.99
CA LYS A 204 19.87 -3.81 3.70
C LYS A 204 19.95 -2.64 4.66
#